data_AF-A0A223SAV7-F1
#
_entry.id   AF-A0A223SAV7-F1
#
_cell.length_a   1.000
_cell.length_b   1.000
_cell.length_c   1.000
_cell.angle_alpha   90.00
_cell.angle_beta   90.00
_cell.angle_gamma   90.00
#
_symmetry.space_group_name_H-M   'P 1'
#
loop_
_entity.id
_entity.type
_entity.pdbx_description
1 polymer ?
#
loop_
_entity_poly.entity_id
_entity_poly.type
_entity_poly.pdbx_seq_one_letter_code
_entity_poly.pdbx_strand_id
1 'polypeptide(L)'
;MTVDRTVDTVDDAFHARLLELAAAARERGEVDGGTAPDPVNTPMVRHWVRAMGDTNPVYLDEEAARGAGHDGLVAPPAMLQVWTMRGYLAPVEHDREDHAERPESAVDDLLAYFATGGYAGVVATNCEQSYDRYLRPGERLRTTTRFGDLTGPKRTALGTGYFLTWHTTWYSGNERVGRMLFRVLKFQPPTREAAKERAAATDPPAASDSAASSGSATVSASASASASSTESAAPAPAAEPGSYPLRPVRNADTHFFWNGALVGELRIQRCADCGRLRHPPGPMCPSCHSTTRDHVVAAGTGKVFSHVVHHHPNVPGRTSPYVVAVVELPEGVRMVGNILGIAPERVHSGMRVRVDFERVDEDLVLPQWRPVDAAGPEGPSASALPTLELPMTRTSIITQALATRDFQDIHHDPDRARAQGAPDIFMNILTTQGLVERCVTDWAGPAARVRSIAIRLGVPNHAGDTFSLGGAVTEREGSRTTVAIRGTNTTGTHVSGTVVVDVPDTAVPAADPAVGTAGEEG
;
A
#
# COMPACT_ATOMS: atom_id res chain seq x y z
N MET A 1 -33.09 5.23 -32.10
CA MET A 1 -32.32 4.03 -31.71
C MET A 1 -31.84 4.28 -30.30
N THR A 2 -32.61 3.77 -29.34
CA THR A 2 -32.44 4.00 -27.91
C THR A 2 -31.19 3.26 -27.46
N VAL A 3 -30.22 3.96 -26.89
CA VAL A 3 -29.06 3.32 -26.24
C VAL A 3 -29.62 2.61 -25.02
N ASP A 4 -29.68 1.28 -25.11
CA ASP A 4 -30.08 0.40 -24.02
C ASP A 4 -29.06 0.55 -22.90
N ARG A 5 -29.44 1.26 -21.84
CA ARG A 5 -28.72 1.25 -20.56
C ARG A 5 -29.13 -0.03 -19.85
N THR A 6 -28.54 -1.16 -20.21
CA THR A 6 -28.59 -2.37 -19.39
C THR A 6 -27.90 -2.05 -18.07
N VAL A 7 -28.70 -1.67 -17.08
CA VAL A 7 -28.31 -1.76 -15.67
C VAL A 7 -27.98 -3.23 -15.43
N ASP A 8 -26.80 -3.52 -14.88
CA ASP A 8 -26.44 -4.84 -14.33
C ASP A 8 -27.46 -5.22 -13.24
N THR A 9 -28.64 -5.68 -13.63
CA THR A 9 -29.63 -6.24 -12.71
C THR A 9 -29.12 -7.63 -12.35
N VAL A 10 -28.72 -7.80 -11.10
CA VAL A 10 -28.49 -9.12 -10.55
C VAL A 10 -29.77 -9.93 -10.75
N ASP A 11 -29.65 -11.16 -11.23
CA ASP A 11 -30.77 -12.10 -11.32
C ASP A 11 -31.40 -12.27 -9.92
N ASP A 12 -32.65 -11.85 -9.78
CA ASP A 12 -33.40 -11.89 -8.53
C ASP A 12 -33.50 -13.32 -7.97
N ALA A 13 -33.59 -14.34 -8.83
CA ALA A 13 -33.61 -15.74 -8.41
C ALA A 13 -32.26 -16.18 -7.84
N PHE A 14 -31.16 -15.76 -8.47
CA PHE A 14 -29.80 -16.00 -7.97
C PHE A 14 -29.58 -15.31 -6.62
N HIS A 15 -29.99 -14.05 -6.48
CA HIS A 15 -29.89 -13.32 -5.22
C HIS A 15 -30.72 -13.98 -4.09
N ALA A 16 -31.97 -14.35 -4.37
CA ALA A 16 -32.84 -15.02 -3.41
C ALA A 16 -32.21 -16.34 -2.92
N ARG A 17 -31.69 -17.16 -3.84
CA ARG A 17 -31.04 -18.41 -3.49
C ARG A 17 -29.76 -18.23 -2.67
N LEU A 18 -28.96 -17.19 -2.96
CA LEU A 18 -27.81 -16.82 -2.12
C LEU A 18 -28.22 -16.49 -0.69
N LEU A 19 -29.32 -15.75 -0.50
CA LEU A 19 -29.83 -15.41 0.83
C LEU A 19 -30.34 -16.65 1.58
N GLU A 20 -30.99 -17.59 0.90
CA GLU A 20 -31.39 -18.88 1.49
C GLU A 20 -30.18 -19.69 1.95
N LEU A 21 -29.15 -19.82 1.11
CA LEU A 21 -27.90 -20.52 1.47
C LEU A 21 -27.20 -19.84 2.65
N ALA A 22 -27.18 -18.50 2.69
CA ALA A 22 -26.63 -17.74 3.79
C ALA A 22 -27.43 -17.94 5.09
N ALA A 23 -28.76 -17.98 5.03
CA ALA A 23 -29.61 -18.26 6.19
C ALA A 23 -29.36 -19.68 6.72
N ALA A 24 -29.35 -20.69 5.85
CA ALA A 24 -29.03 -22.06 6.22
C ALA A 24 -27.62 -22.17 6.84
N ALA A 25 -26.62 -21.48 6.27
CA ALA A 25 -25.27 -21.44 6.83
C ALA A 25 -25.21 -20.77 8.20
N ARG A 26 -26.03 -19.74 8.48
CA ARG A 26 -26.15 -19.14 9.83
C ARG A 26 -26.78 -20.11 10.82
N GLU A 27 -27.83 -20.82 10.42
CA GLU A 27 -28.56 -21.78 11.26
C GLU A 27 -27.70 -22.99 11.64
N ARG A 28 -26.85 -23.47 10.71
CA ARG A 28 -25.88 -24.55 10.99
C ARG A 28 -24.91 -24.18 12.11
N GLY A 29 -24.63 -22.89 12.31
CA GLY A 29 -23.72 -22.43 13.36
C GLY A 29 -22.27 -22.82 13.09
N GLU A 30 -21.62 -23.38 14.11
CA GLU A 30 -20.21 -23.77 14.06
C GLU A 30 -20.09 -25.23 13.61
N VAL A 31 -19.32 -25.47 12.54
CA VAL A 31 -19.08 -26.79 11.93
C VAL A 31 -17.61 -27.19 12.07
N ASP A 32 -17.35 -28.50 12.08
CA ASP A 32 -15.97 -29.02 12.17
C ASP A 32 -15.23 -28.80 10.85
N GLY A 33 -14.21 -27.94 10.88
CA GLY A 33 -13.36 -27.61 9.74
C GLY A 33 -12.20 -28.59 9.56
N GLY A 34 -12.17 -29.68 10.31
CA GLY A 34 -11.23 -30.77 10.19
C GLY A 34 -9.89 -30.52 10.84
N THR A 35 -9.00 -31.49 10.64
CA THR A 35 -7.65 -31.50 11.21
C THR A 35 -6.63 -31.06 10.18
N ALA A 36 -5.64 -30.28 10.61
CA ALA A 36 -4.50 -29.89 9.80
C ALA A 36 -3.79 -31.13 9.21
N PRO A 37 -3.44 -31.12 7.91
CA PRO A 37 -2.80 -32.25 7.23
C PRO A 37 -1.47 -32.64 7.89
N ASP A 38 -0.72 -31.65 8.35
CA ASP A 38 0.58 -31.81 8.97
C ASP A 38 0.58 -31.23 10.39
N PRO A 39 1.41 -31.78 11.30
CA PRO A 39 1.69 -31.07 12.54
C PRO A 39 2.51 -29.82 12.22
N VAL A 40 2.44 -28.84 13.12
CA VAL A 40 3.34 -27.68 13.13
C VAL A 40 4.76 -28.19 13.07
N ASN A 41 5.53 -27.75 12.08
CA ASN A 41 6.86 -28.30 11.82
C ASN A 41 7.86 -27.23 11.40
N THR A 42 9.11 -27.39 11.87
CA THR A 42 10.21 -26.46 11.62
C THR A 42 10.55 -26.30 10.13
N PRO A 43 10.47 -27.32 9.26
CA PRO A 43 10.67 -27.11 7.82
C PRO A 43 9.72 -26.07 7.20
N MET A 44 8.42 -26.11 7.52
CA MET A 44 7.46 -25.12 7.05
C MET A 44 7.71 -23.74 7.66
N VAL A 45 8.03 -23.66 8.95
CA VAL A 45 8.43 -22.40 9.61
C VAL A 45 9.66 -21.80 8.94
N ARG A 46 10.67 -22.62 8.63
CA ARG A 46 11.89 -22.18 7.92
C ARG A 46 11.58 -21.66 6.52
N HIS A 47 10.65 -22.30 5.80
CA HIS A 47 10.25 -21.84 4.48
C HIS A 47 9.55 -20.47 4.55
N TRP A 48 8.63 -20.31 5.51
CA TRP A 48 7.96 -19.04 5.80
C TRP A 48 8.94 -17.90 6.08
N VAL A 49 9.80 -18.06 7.09
CA VAL A 49 10.68 -16.95 7.51
C VAL A 49 11.66 -16.56 6.40
N ARG A 50 12.09 -17.50 5.56
CA ARG A 50 12.90 -17.21 4.37
C ARG A 50 12.12 -16.46 3.29
N ALA A 51 10.88 -16.86 3.03
CA ALA A 51 10.02 -16.21 2.03
C ALA A 51 9.62 -14.78 2.43
N MET A 52 9.41 -14.55 3.72
CA MET A 52 9.06 -13.24 4.29
C MET A 52 10.30 -12.38 4.60
N GLY A 53 11.50 -12.97 4.58
CA GLY A 53 12.74 -12.33 5.03
C GLY A 53 12.76 -12.04 6.53
N ASP A 54 11.97 -12.78 7.32
CA ASP A 54 11.86 -12.63 8.76
C ASP A 54 13.07 -13.23 9.45
N THR A 55 13.74 -12.43 10.28
CA THR A 55 14.97 -12.80 10.97
C THR A 55 14.78 -13.01 12.47
N ASN A 56 13.54 -13.04 12.96
CA ASN A 56 13.29 -13.23 14.38
C ASN A 56 13.81 -14.61 14.84
N PRO A 57 14.79 -14.65 15.78
CA PRO A 57 15.49 -15.89 16.11
C PRO A 57 14.60 -16.91 16.83
N VAL A 58 13.50 -16.49 17.48
CA VAL A 58 12.63 -17.40 18.25
C VAL A 58 11.99 -18.50 17.41
N TYR A 59 12.01 -18.35 16.08
CA TYR A 59 11.44 -19.30 15.14
C TYR A 59 12.40 -20.43 14.76
N LEU A 60 13.72 -20.23 14.86
CA LEU A 60 14.73 -21.18 14.38
C LEU A 60 15.88 -21.45 15.35
N ASP A 61 16.01 -20.67 16.42
CA ASP A 61 17.02 -20.81 17.47
C ASP A 61 16.32 -21.10 18.82
N GLU A 62 16.60 -22.29 19.36
CA GLU A 62 16.02 -22.78 20.61
C GLU A 62 16.47 -21.99 21.84
N GLU A 63 17.73 -21.54 21.87
CA GLU A 63 18.26 -20.77 23.00
C GLU A 63 17.65 -19.38 23.00
N ALA A 64 17.60 -18.73 21.83
CA ALA A 64 16.95 -17.44 21.67
C ALA A 64 15.46 -17.49 22.00
N ALA A 65 14.74 -18.54 21.59
CA ALA A 65 13.34 -18.72 21.93
C ALA A 65 13.12 -18.82 23.45
N ARG A 66 13.95 -19.60 24.15
CA ARG A 66 13.90 -19.71 25.62
C ARG A 66 14.27 -18.42 26.31
N GLY A 67 15.33 -17.74 25.85
CA GLY A 67 15.74 -16.42 26.35
C GLY A 67 14.66 -15.35 26.17
N ALA A 68 13.85 -15.46 25.11
CA ALA A 68 12.70 -14.60 24.85
C ALA A 68 11.44 -14.99 25.64
N GLY A 69 11.48 -16.03 26.49
CA GLY A 69 10.37 -16.46 27.34
C GLY A 69 9.38 -17.42 26.66
N HIS A 70 9.83 -18.20 25.67
CA HIS A 70 9.08 -19.35 25.16
C HIS A 70 9.61 -20.66 25.76
N ASP A 71 8.80 -21.73 25.80
CA ASP A 71 9.27 -23.04 26.28
C ASP A 71 10.24 -23.74 25.29
N GLY A 72 10.30 -23.25 24.06
CA GLY A 72 11.11 -23.75 22.95
C GLY A 72 10.75 -23.00 21.66
N LEU A 73 11.11 -23.57 20.50
CA LEU A 73 10.74 -22.98 19.21
C LEU A 73 9.23 -22.78 19.08
N VAL A 74 8.87 -21.70 18.40
CA VAL A 74 7.48 -21.37 18.07
C VAL A 74 7.33 -21.08 16.59
N ALA A 75 6.12 -21.25 16.06
CA ALA A 75 5.79 -20.76 14.74
C ALA A 75 5.42 -19.27 14.80
N PRO A 76 5.77 -18.47 13.77
CA PRO A 76 5.22 -17.13 13.56
C PRO A 76 3.68 -17.15 13.68
N PRO A 77 3.04 -16.32 14.52
CA PRO A 77 1.60 -16.42 14.76
C PRO A 77 0.75 -16.22 13.50
N ALA A 78 1.16 -15.39 12.53
CA ALA A 78 0.50 -15.20 11.24
C ALA A 78 0.47 -16.48 10.38
N MET A 79 1.26 -17.51 10.71
CA MET A 79 1.12 -18.83 10.09
C MET A 79 -0.13 -19.59 10.53
N LEU A 80 -0.94 -19.10 11.48
CA LEU A 80 -2.08 -19.83 12.05
C LEU A 80 -2.98 -20.47 10.99
N GLN A 81 -3.34 -19.71 9.96
CA GLN A 81 -4.17 -20.21 8.85
C GLN A 81 -3.42 -21.21 7.95
N VAL A 82 -2.10 -21.03 7.76
CA VAL A 82 -1.25 -21.81 6.83
C VAL A 82 -1.33 -23.30 7.13
N TRP A 83 -1.38 -23.67 8.41
CA TRP A 83 -1.44 -25.07 8.86
C TRP A 83 -2.70 -25.79 8.39
N THR A 84 -3.75 -25.06 8.04
CA THR A 84 -5.05 -25.60 7.62
C THR A 84 -5.39 -25.24 6.18
N MET A 85 -4.47 -24.59 5.47
CA MET A 85 -4.60 -24.35 4.04
C MET A 85 -4.54 -25.68 3.27
N ARG A 86 -5.52 -25.84 2.38
CA ARG A 86 -5.63 -27.00 1.48
C ARG A 86 -4.40 -27.08 0.58
N GLY A 87 -3.99 -28.31 0.24
CA GLY A 87 -2.89 -28.53 -0.72
C GLY A 87 -3.27 -28.16 -2.15
N TYR A 88 -2.28 -27.99 -3.02
CA TYR A 88 -2.48 -27.63 -4.44
C TYR A 88 -3.43 -28.58 -5.19
N LEU A 89 -3.34 -29.89 -4.91
CA LEU A 89 -4.17 -30.93 -5.55
C LEU A 89 -5.52 -31.14 -4.88
N ALA A 90 -5.84 -30.44 -3.80
CA ALA A 90 -7.11 -30.61 -3.11
C ALA A 90 -8.36 -30.43 -4.02
N PRO A 91 -8.36 -29.55 -5.05
CA PRO A 91 -9.45 -29.50 -6.04
C PRO A 91 -9.57 -30.77 -6.90
N VAL A 92 -8.46 -31.49 -7.16
CA VAL A 92 -8.41 -32.74 -7.94
C VAL A 92 -8.71 -33.96 -7.08
N GLU A 93 -8.38 -33.89 -5.78
CA GLU A 93 -8.78 -34.89 -4.78
C GLU A 93 -10.28 -34.79 -4.43
N HIS A 94 -10.92 -33.65 -4.72
CA HIS A 94 -12.35 -33.39 -4.54
C HIS A 94 -13.26 -34.33 -5.34
N ASP A 95 -12.74 -34.87 -6.45
CA ASP A 95 -13.45 -35.77 -7.37
C ASP A 95 -13.27 -37.26 -7.02
N ARG A 96 -12.61 -37.60 -5.89
CA ARG A 96 -12.46 -38.99 -5.42
C ARG A 96 -13.64 -39.37 -4.51
N GLU A 97 -14.24 -40.53 -4.76
CA GLU A 97 -15.53 -41.01 -4.22
C GLU A 97 -15.62 -41.20 -2.68
N ASP A 98 -14.54 -40.98 -1.92
CA ASP A 98 -14.53 -41.15 -0.45
C ASP A 98 -15.04 -39.88 0.28
N HIS A 99 -16.37 -39.68 0.28
CA HIS A 99 -17.05 -38.51 0.85
C HIS A 99 -17.27 -38.53 2.38
N ALA A 100 -16.84 -39.58 3.10
CA ALA A 100 -17.29 -39.84 4.47
C ALA A 100 -16.53 -39.08 5.59
N GLU A 101 -15.36 -38.50 5.31
CA GLU A 101 -14.50 -37.84 6.33
C GLU A 101 -14.16 -36.39 5.94
N ARG A 102 -15.07 -35.71 5.24
CA ARG A 102 -14.83 -34.37 4.68
C ARG A 102 -14.89 -33.30 5.79
N PRO A 103 -13.86 -32.45 5.91
CA PRO A 103 -13.97 -31.22 6.70
C PRO A 103 -15.06 -30.30 6.12
N GLU A 104 -16.04 -29.93 6.93
CA GLU A 104 -17.10 -29.01 6.51
C GLU A 104 -16.60 -27.57 6.63
N SER A 105 -16.76 -26.79 5.56
CA SER A 105 -16.57 -25.35 5.59
C SER A 105 -17.94 -24.69 5.57
N ALA A 106 -18.17 -23.78 6.52
CA ALA A 106 -19.43 -23.06 6.65
C ALA A 106 -19.81 -22.23 5.42
N VAL A 107 -18.90 -22.06 4.44
CA VAL A 107 -19.07 -21.21 3.26
C VAL A 107 -18.91 -21.94 1.92
N ASP A 108 -18.59 -23.23 1.90
CA ASP A 108 -18.31 -23.95 0.63
C ASP A 108 -19.51 -23.91 -0.33
N ASP A 109 -20.74 -24.12 0.18
CA ASP A 109 -21.97 -24.05 -0.63
C ASP A 109 -22.16 -22.67 -1.29
N LEU A 110 -21.89 -21.60 -0.53
CA LEU A 110 -22.01 -20.23 -1.00
C LEU A 110 -20.95 -19.94 -2.08
N LEU A 111 -19.70 -20.34 -1.84
CA LEU A 111 -18.61 -20.16 -2.80
C LEU A 111 -18.85 -20.93 -4.10
N ALA A 112 -19.34 -22.17 -4.02
CA ALA A 112 -19.72 -22.96 -5.19
C ALA A 112 -20.88 -22.30 -5.95
N TYR A 113 -21.90 -21.80 -5.25
CA TYR A 113 -23.04 -21.14 -5.88
C TYR A 113 -22.66 -19.80 -6.54
N PHE A 114 -21.72 -19.03 -5.97
CA PHE A 114 -21.21 -17.83 -6.64
C PHE A 114 -20.67 -18.11 -8.05
N ALA A 115 -20.00 -19.25 -8.24
CA ALA A 115 -19.45 -19.64 -9.53
C ALA A 115 -20.56 -19.84 -10.59
N THR A 116 -21.73 -20.34 -10.21
CA THR A 116 -22.85 -20.55 -11.15
C THR A 116 -23.47 -19.23 -11.63
N GLY A 117 -23.34 -18.15 -10.86
CA GLY A 117 -23.79 -16.80 -11.22
C GLY A 117 -22.74 -15.95 -11.93
N GLY A 118 -21.60 -16.52 -12.33
CA GLY A 118 -20.50 -15.79 -12.98
C GLY A 118 -19.67 -14.92 -12.03
N TYR A 119 -19.86 -15.02 -10.71
CA TYR A 119 -19.03 -14.32 -9.70
C TYR A 119 -17.73 -15.08 -9.48
N ALA A 120 -16.97 -15.28 -10.56
CA ALA A 120 -15.71 -16.04 -10.53
C ALA A 120 -14.61 -15.28 -9.79
N GLY A 121 -14.59 -13.94 -9.87
CA GLY A 121 -13.61 -13.10 -9.18
C GLY A 121 -13.70 -13.25 -7.66
N VAL A 122 -12.53 -13.28 -7.01
CA VAL A 122 -12.42 -13.28 -5.55
C VAL A 122 -11.25 -12.42 -5.13
N VAL A 123 -11.48 -11.50 -4.21
CA VAL A 123 -10.41 -10.77 -3.53
C VAL A 123 -10.70 -10.75 -2.03
N ALA A 124 -9.67 -10.98 -1.22
CA ALA A 124 -9.77 -10.76 0.21
C ALA A 124 -9.83 -9.25 0.50
N THR A 125 -10.68 -8.84 1.45
CA THR A 125 -10.82 -7.43 1.83
C THR A 125 -10.46 -7.18 3.27
N ASN A 126 -10.72 -8.14 4.16
CA ASN A 126 -10.36 -8.06 5.57
C ASN A 126 -9.86 -9.40 6.08
N CYS A 127 -8.85 -9.36 6.93
CA CYS A 127 -8.41 -10.47 7.75
C CYS A 127 -8.14 -9.96 9.16
N GLU A 128 -8.78 -10.55 10.16
CA GLU A 128 -8.55 -10.23 11.56
C GLU A 128 -8.22 -11.52 12.29
N GLN A 129 -6.98 -11.69 12.71
CA GLN A 129 -6.55 -12.82 13.54
C GLN A 129 -6.27 -12.37 14.96
N SER A 130 -6.65 -13.20 15.93
CA SER A 130 -6.16 -13.09 17.31
C SER A 130 -5.52 -14.40 17.75
N TYR A 131 -4.45 -14.28 18.52
CA TYR A 131 -3.58 -15.36 18.94
C TYR A 131 -3.63 -15.46 20.46
N ASP A 132 -4.18 -16.56 20.96
CA ASP A 132 -4.26 -16.82 22.39
C ASP A 132 -2.85 -17.18 22.90
N ARG A 133 -2.11 -17.97 22.09
CA ARG A 133 -0.66 -18.23 22.25
C ARG A 133 -0.03 -18.65 20.91
N TYR A 134 1.30 -18.71 20.86
CA TYR A 134 2.01 -19.19 19.67
C TYR A 134 2.02 -20.71 19.61
N LEU A 135 2.03 -21.23 18.38
CA LEU A 135 2.08 -22.66 18.10
C LEU A 135 3.49 -23.20 18.27
N ARG A 136 3.60 -24.47 18.67
CA ARG A 136 4.88 -25.16 18.88
C ARG A 136 5.04 -26.30 17.89
N PRO A 137 6.27 -26.60 17.44
CA PRO A 137 6.53 -27.79 16.64
C PRO A 137 5.98 -29.06 17.30
N GLY A 138 5.32 -29.92 16.51
CA GLY A 138 4.66 -31.15 16.95
C GLY A 138 3.17 -31.00 17.23
N GLU A 139 2.65 -29.79 17.46
CA GLU A 139 1.22 -29.58 17.64
C GLU A 139 0.44 -29.85 16.34
N ARG A 140 -0.73 -30.49 16.44
CA ARG A 140 -1.61 -30.71 15.28
C ARG A 140 -2.93 -30.00 15.52
N LEU A 141 -3.28 -29.10 14.61
CA LEU A 141 -4.44 -28.25 14.77
C LEU A 141 -5.73 -28.94 14.32
N ARG A 142 -6.82 -28.66 15.03
CA ARG A 142 -8.19 -28.85 14.54
C ARG A 142 -8.85 -27.50 14.37
N THR A 143 -9.77 -27.38 13.42
CA THR A 143 -10.52 -26.14 13.22
C THR A 143 -12.01 -26.31 13.38
N THR A 144 -12.66 -25.21 13.72
CA THR A 144 -14.08 -25.03 13.49
C THR A 144 -14.30 -23.81 12.63
N THR A 145 -15.33 -23.84 11.79
CA THR A 145 -15.71 -22.69 10.97
C THR A 145 -17.15 -22.32 11.24
N ARG A 146 -17.46 -21.03 11.19
CA ARG A 146 -18.85 -20.56 11.21
C ARG A 146 -19.04 -19.45 10.20
N PHE A 147 -20.19 -19.47 9.55
CA PHE A 147 -20.58 -18.38 8.69
C PHE A 147 -20.83 -17.11 9.52
N GLY A 148 -20.42 -15.96 8.99
CA GLY A 148 -20.60 -14.67 9.63
C GLY A 148 -21.73 -13.90 8.95
N ASP A 149 -21.45 -13.41 7.75
CA ASP A 149 -22.36 -12.50 7.04
C ASP A 149 -22.21 -12.55 5.52
N LEU A 150 -23.29 -12.21 4.83
CA LEU A 150 -23.35 -11.98 3.39
C LEU A 150 -24.00 -10.61 3.15
N THR A 151 -23.25 -9.69 2.56
CA THR A 151 -23.74 -8.36 2.20
C THR A 151 -23.60 -8.13 0.70
N GLY A 152 -24.68 -7.80 0.01
CA GLY A 152 -24.67 -7.42 -1.40
C GLY A 152 -26.05 -7.51 -2.04
N PRO A 153 -26.17 -7.24 -3.34
CA PRO A 153 -25.07 -6.83 -4.22
C PRO A 153 -24.58 -5.40 -3.93
N LYS A 154 -23.29 -5.15 -4.14
CA LYS A 154 -22.65 -3.82 -4.04
C LYS A 154 -21.85 -3.54 -5.30
N ARG A 155 -21.97 -2.31 -5.81
CA ARG A 155 -21.11 -1.82 -6.88
C ARG A 155 -19.75 -1.42 -6.30
N THR A 156 -18.68 -1.97 -6.87
CA THR A 156 -17.30 -1.69 -6.46
C THR A 156 -16.47 -1.28 -7.69
N ALA A 157 -15.21 -0.86 -7.47
CA ALA A 157 -14.30 -0.57 -8.58
C ALA A 157 -14.02 -1.80 -9.47
N LEU A 158 -14.09 -3.01 -8.89
CA LEU A 158 -13.86 -4.30 -9.54
C LEU A 158 -15.10 -4.87 -10.23
N GLY A 159 -16.28 -4.29 -9.99
CA GLY A 159 -17.55 -4.77 -10.51
C GLY A 159 -18.63 -4.90 -9.42
N THR A 160 -19.79 -5.41 -9.82
CA THR A 160 -20.86 -5.75 -8.87
C THR A 160 -20.52 -7.06 -8.16
N GLY A 161 -20.66 -7.08 -6.84
CA GLY A 161 -20.25 -8.21 -6.03
C GLY A 161 -20.90 -8.29 -4.65
N TYR A 162 -20.54 -9.34 -3.93
CA TYR A 162 -21.02 -9.65 -2.59
C TYR A 162 -19.84 -9.81 -1.63
N PHE A 163 -19.98 -9.23 -0.44
CA PHE A 163 -19.05 -9.44 0.65
C PHE A 163 -19.49 -10.65 1.46
N LEU A 164 -18.61 -11.65 1.54
CA LEU A 164 -18.83 -12.88 2.29
C LEU A 164 -17.85 -12.90 3.47
N THR A 165 -18.37 -13.10 4.68
CA THR A 165 -17.59 -13.12 5.93
C THR A 165 -17.78 -14.44 6.64
N TRP A 166 -16.70 -15.04 7.12
CA TRP A 166 -16.74 -16.21 8.00
C TRP A 166 -15.69 -16.12 9.09
N HIS A 167 -15.83 -16.99 10.09
CA HIS A 167 -14.89 -17.12 11.18
C HIS A 167 -14.29 -18.51 11.20
N THR A 168 -13.04 -18.59 11.62
CA THR A 168 -12.34 -19.85 11.88
C THR A 168 -11.75 -19.80 13.28
N THR A 169 -11.85 -20.90 14.02
CA THR A 169 -11.20 -21.07 15.32
C THR A 169 -10.28 -22.27 15.24
N TRP A 170 -9.06 -22.16 15.77
CA TRP A 170 -8.08 -23.25 15.80
C TRP A 170 -7.89 -23.76 17.23
N TYR A 171 -7.70 -25.07 17.34
CA TYR A 171 -7.47 -25.78 18.58
C TYR A 171 -6.24 -26.69 18.47
N SER A 172 -5.43 -26.78 19.53
CA SER A 172 -4.42 -27.81 19.74
C SER A 172 -4.95 -28.77 20.81
N GLY A 173 -5.33 -29.99 20.41
CA GLY A 173 -6.18 -30.84 21.26
C GLY A 173 -7.50 -30.13 21.57
N ASN A 174 -7.77 -29.88 22.85
CA ASN A 174 -8.96 -29.17 23.32
C ASN A 174 -8.72 -27.68 23.62
N GLU A 175 -7.47 -27.22 23.54
CA GLU A 175 -7.10 -25.84 23.87
C GLU A 175 -7.26 -24.96 22.62
N ARG A 176 -8.00 -23.84 22.75
CA ARG A 176 -8.08 -22.85 21.67
C ARG A 176 -6.76 -22.08 21.58
N VAL A 177 -6.21 -21.97 20.39
CA VAL A 177 -4.91 -21.30 20.15
C VAL A 177 -5.04 -19.99 19.38
N GLY A 178 -6.13 -19.80 18.63
CA GLY A 178 -6.41 -18.56 17.94
C GLY A 178 -7.70 -18.60 17.15
N ARG A 179 -8.02 -17.47 16.52
CA ARG A 179 -9.26 -17.29 15.76
C ARG A 179 -9.07 -16.23 14.68
N MET A 180 -9.90 -16.31 13.65
CA MET A 180 -9.86 -15.45 12.48
C MET A 180 -11.27 -15.02 12.10
N LEU A 181 -11.43 -13.76 11.71
CA LEU A 181 -12.48 -13.29 10.81
C LEU A 181 -11.84 -13.09 9.44
N PHE A 182 -12.45 -13.65 8.41
CA PHE A 182 -12.03 -13.45 7.03
C PHE A 182 -13.19 -12.94 6.20
N ARG A 183 -12.94 -11.91 5.39
CA ARG A 183 -13.92 -11.34 4.48
C ARG A 183 -13.35 -11.26 3.08
N VAL A 184 -14.13 -11.73 2.12
CA VAL A 184 -13.85 -11.62 0.68
C VAL A 184 -14.94 -10.86 -0.03
N LEU A 185 -14.58 -10.28 -1.17
CA LEU A 185 -15.51 -9.83 -2.20
C LEU A 185 -15.54 -10.86 -3.32
N LYS A 186 -16.69 -11.49 -3.55
CA LYS A 186 -17.00 -12.24 -4.76
C LYS A 186 -17.61 -11.29 -5.77
N PHE A 187 -17.01 -11.16 -6.96
CA PHE A 187 -17.45 -10.20 -7.96
C PHE A 187 -17.47 -10.81 -9.34
N GLN A 188 -18.32 -10.27 -10.21
CA GLN A 188 -18.28 -10.56 -11.64
C GLN A 188 -17.13 -9.77 -12.26
N PRO A 189 -16.12 -10.43 -12.87
CA PRO A 189 -15.07 -9.72 -13.58
C PRO A 189 -15.68 -8.87 -14.72
N PRO A 190 -15.12 -7.69 -15.03
CA PRO A 190 -15.58 -6.90 -16.16
C PRO A 190 -15.43 -7.69 -17.47
N THR A 191 -16.36 -7.49 -18.42
CA THR A 191 -16.26 -8.11 -19.76
C THR A 191 -14.95 -7.69 -20.43
N ARG A 192 -14.43 -8.52 -21.34
CA ARG A 192 -13.16 -8.26 -22.03
C ARG A 192 -13.15 -6.93 -22.80
N GLU A 193 -14.31 -6.47 -23.26
CA GLU A 193 -14.51 -5.14 -23.87
C GLU A 193 -14.46 -4.01 -22.82
N ALA A 194 -15.17 -4.15 -21.69
CA ALA A 194 -15.10 -3.18 -20.59
C ALA A 194 -13.71 -3.12 -19.94
N ALA A 195 -12.97 -4.23 -19.91
CA ALA A 195 -11.58 -4.30 -19.47
C ALA A 195 -10.64 -3.59 -20.46
N LYS A 196 -10.87 -3.74 -21.77
CA LYS A 196 -10.16 -3.00 -22.82
C LYS A 196 -10.46 -1.50 -22.78
N GLU A 197 -11.71 -1.10 -22.56
CA GLU A 197 -12.08 0.32 -22.42
C GLU A 197 -11.46 0.95 -21.18
N ARG A 198 -11.39 0.21 -20.05
CA ARG A 198 -10.68 0.65 -18.85
C ARG A 198 -9.18 0.75 -19.06
N ALA A 199 -8.56 -0.19 -19.77
CA ALA A 199 -7.14 -0.15 -20.13
C ALA A 199 -6.84 0.99 -21.13
N ALA A 200 -7.71 1.20 -22.12
CA ALA A 200 -7.59 2.28 -23.11
C ALA A 200 -7.88 3.67 -22.52
N ALA A 201 -8.65 3.76 -21.44
CA ALA A 201 -8.85 5.00 -20.67
C ALA A 201 -7.64 5.34 -19.78
N THR A 202 -6.71 4.41 -19.59
CA THR A 202 -5.45 4.60 -18.83
C THR A 202 -4.21 4.65 -19.71
N ASP A 203 -4.33 4.44 -21.03
CA ASP A 203 -3.24 4.67 -21.98
C ASP A 203 -3.35 6.09 -22.56
N PRO A 204 -2.28 6.92 -22.53
CA PRO A 204 -2.26 8.13 -23.34
C PRO A 204 -2.28 7.74 -24.83
N PRO A 205 -2.94 8.53 -25.69
CA PRO A 205 -3.08 8.18 -27.10
C PRO A 205 -1.69 8.06 -27.73
N ALA A 206 -1.43 6.91 -28.36
CA ALA A 206 -0.22 6.68 -29.12
C ALA A 206 -0.03 7.81 -30.13
N ALA A 207 1.11 8.50 -30.06
CA ALA A 207 1.51 9.46 -31.06
C ALA A 207 1.56 8.73 -32.41
N SER A 208 0.68 9.14 -33.32
CA SER A 208 0.69 8.65 -34.69
C SER A 208 2.01 9.06 -35.35
N ASP A 209 2.77 8.06 -35.81
CA ASP A 209 3.91 8.26 -36.70
C ASP A 209 3.46 9.06 -37.93
N SER A 210 4.01 10.27 -38.10
CA SER A 210 4.02 10.94 -39.39
C SER A 210 5.41 10.83 -39.99
N ALA A 211 5.43 10.11 -41.12
CA ALA A 211 6.58 9.93 -41.97
C ALA A 211 7.13 11.27 -42.48
N ALA A 212 8.45 11.33 -42.56
CA ALA A 212 9.20 12.41 -43.17
C ALA A 212 8.82 12.60 -44.66
N SER A 213 8.65 13.84 -45.07
CA SER A 213 8.90 14.28 -46.44
C SER A 213 9.27 15.77 -46.48
N SER A 214 10.54 15.97 -46.81
CA SER A 214 11.18 17.13 -47.43
C SER A 214 10.31 18.24 -48.06
N GLY A 215 10.76 19.49 -47.89
CA GLY A 215 10.97 20.36 -49.06
C GLY A 215 10.47 21.81 -48.98
N SER A 216 11.45 22.71 -48.90
CA SER A 216 11.52 24.03 -49.58
C SER A 216 10.92 25.28 -48.92
N ALA A 217 11.81 26.28 -48.87
CA ALA A 217 11.63 27.71 -48.58
C ALA A 217 10.59 28.38 -49.51
N THR A 218 9.97 29.54 -49.21
CA THR A 218 10.61 30.87 -49.20
C THR A 218 9.64 31.99 -48.77
N VAL A 219 10.19 33.00 -48.07
CA VAL A 219 9.88 34.46 -47.94
C VAL A 219 8.45 35.07 -48.07
N SER A 220 8.15 35.93 -47.08
CA SER A 220 7.84 37.38 -47.18
C SER A 220 6.57 37.91 -46.48
N ALA A 221 6.83 38.76 -45.48
CA ALA A 221 6.17 40.01 -45.05
C ALA A 221 4.75 40.37 -45.52
N SER A 222 3.91 40.86 -44.58
CA SER A 222 3.60 42.30 -44.42
C SER A 222 2.57 42.56 -43.31
N ALA A 223 2.64 43.78 -42.77
CA ALA A 223 1.89 44.34 -41.65
C ALA A 223 0.40 44.62 -41.93
N SER A 224 -0.43 44.72 -40.88
CA SER A 224 -1.01 45.99 -40.37
C SER A 224 -2.33 45.81 -39.61
N ALA A 225 -2.35 46.38 -38.39
CA ALA A 225 -3.40 47.24 -37.82
C ALA A 225 -4.85 46.73 -37.54
N SER A 226 -5.11 46.56 -36.24
CA SER A 226 -6.20 47.15 -35.43
C SER A 226 -7.68 47.00 -35.83
N ALA A 227 -8.49 46.43 -34.92
CA ALA A 227 -9.58 47.15 -34.26
C ALA A 227 -10.15 46.35 -33.06
N SER A 228 -10.40 47.10 -31.98
CA SER A 228 -11.07 46.69 -30.75
C SER A 228 -12.57 46.46 -30.99
N SER A 229 -13.11 45.37 -30.45
CA SER A 229 -14.52 45.27 -30.09
C SER A 229 -14.65 44.51 -28.78
N THR A 230 -15.10 45.26 -27.77
CA THR A 230 -15.59 44.77 -26.48
C THR A 230 -16.88 44.00 -26.70
N GLU A 231 -16.92 42.72 -26.35
CA GLU A 231 -18.17 41.99 -26.17
C GLU A 231 -18.10 41.06 -24.96
N SER A 232 -18.91 41.45 -23.96
CA SER A 232 -19.50 40.69 -22.85
C SER A 232 -18.90 39.33 -22.48
N ALA A 233 -18.32 39.26 -21.28
CA ALA A 233 -17.92 38.01 -20.64
C ALA A 233 -19.15 37.15 -20.32
N ALA A 234 -19.32 36.05 -21.06
CA ALA A 234 -20.12 34.92 -20.63
C ALA A 234 -19.45 34.21 -19.43
N PRO A 235 -20.21 33.71 -18.44
CA PRO A 235 -19.62 33.03 -17.30
C PRO A 235 -18.86 31.77 -17.75
N ALA A 236 -17.65 31.60 -17.22
CA ALA A 236 -16.84 30.41 -17.45
C ALA A 236 -17.60 29.15 -17.02
N PRO A 237 -17.50 28.03 -17.77
CA PRO A 237 -18.10 26.77 -17.35
C PRO A 237 -17.50 26.31 -16.02
N ALA A 238 -18.36 25.80 -15.13
CA ALA A 238 -17.95 25.26 -13.84
C ALA A 238 -16.95 24.12 -14.05
N ALA A 239 -15.79 24.22 -13.37
CA ALA A 239 -14.75 23.21 -13.43
C ALA A 239 -15.23 21.88 -12.83
N GLU A 240 -14.98 20.79 -13.57
CA GLU A 240 -15.08 19.41 -13.09
C GLU A 240 -14.27 19.22 -11.78
N PRO A 241 -14.79 18.47 -10.80
CA PRO A 241 -14.11 18.26 -9.53
C PRO A 241 -12.90 17.32 -9.70
N GLY A 242 -11.68 17.84 -9.52
CA GLY A 242 -10.54 16.98 -9.15
C GLY A 242 -9.16 17.29 -9.73
N SER A 243 -9.02 18.11 -10.79
CA SER A 243 -7.68 18.43 -11.33
C SER A 243 -7.15 19.78 -10.82
N TYR A 244 -5.87 19.84 -10.46
CA TYR A 244 -5.19 21.10 -10.14
C TYR A 244 -4.96 21.88 -11.45
N PRO A 245 -5.63 23.04 -11.67
CA PRO A 245 -5.75 23.63 -13.00
C PRO A 245 -4.51 24.45 -13.42
N LEU A 246 -3.53 24.63 -12.53
CA LEU A 246 -2.36 25.48 -12.73
C LEU A 246 -1.10 24.64 -12.96
N ARG A 247 -0.82 24.33 -14.24
CA ARG A 247 0.39 23.61 -14.63
C ARG A 247 1.58 24.55 -14.81
N PRO A 248 2.74 24.27 -14.18
CA PRO A 248 3.95 25.05 -14.42
C PRO A 248 4.41 24.96 -15.87
N VAL A 249 4.92 26.07 -16.41
CA VAL A 249 5.49 26.09 -17.77
C VAL A 249 6.84 25.38 -17.78
N ARG A 250 6.94 24.31 -18.57
CA ARG A 250 8.19 23.61 -18.89
C ARG A 250 8.83 24.24 -20.12
N ASN A 251 10.02 24.79 -19.99
CA ASN A 251 10.79 25.38 -21.09
C ASN A 251 12.29 25.03 -20.98
N ALA A 252 13.11 25.53 -21.90
CA ALA A 252 14.55 25.25 -21.92
C ALA A 252 15.25 25.64 -20.59
N ASP A 253 14.77 26.65 -19.87
CA ASP A 253 15.37 27.11 -18.62
C ASP A 253 14.88 26.33 -17.39
N THR A 254 13.70 25.70 -17.45
CA THR A 254 13.08 25.02 -16.30
C THR A 254 12.99 23.50 -16.42
N HIS A 255 13.17 22.94 -17.63
CA HIS A 255 12.99 21.49 -17.85
C HIS A 255 13.90 20.63 -16.95
N PHE A 256 15.13 21.04 -16.67
CA PHE A 256 16.05 20.29 -15.81
C PHE A 256 15.50 20.13 -14.37
N PHE A 257 14.84 21.18 -13.86
CA PHE A 257 14.22 21.21 -12.53
C PHE A 257 13.04 20.24 -12.46
N TRP A 258 12.14 20.31 -13.45
CA TRP A 258 10.98 19.44 -13.52
C TRP A 258 11.36 17.98 -13.78
N ASN A 259 12.38 17.71 -14.61
CA ASN A 259 12.94 16.37 -14.79
C ASN A 259 13.55 15.83 -13.49
N GLY A 260 14.14 16.71 -12.67
CA GLY A 260 14.61 16.35 -11.32
C GLY A 260 13.45 15.92 -10.44
N ALA A 261 12.40 16.73 -10.37
CA ALA A 261 11.23 16.41 -9.57
C ALA A 261 10.59 15.05 -9.95
N LEU A 262 10.54 14.72 -11.24
CA LEU A 262 10.03 13.42 -11.71
C LEU A 262 10.83 12.21 -11.19
N VAL A 263 12.13 12.37 -10.94
CA VAL A 263 13.02 11.31 -10.43
C VAL A 263 13.34 11.47 -8.93
N GLY A 264 12.63 12.36 -8.23
CA GLY A 264 12.83 12.59 -6.80
C GLY A 264 14.06 13.42 -6.44
N GLU A 265 14.58 14.23 -7.37
CA GLU A 265 15.74 15.10 -7.15
C GLU A 265 15.34 16.59 -7.15
N LEU A 266 15.71 17.30 -6.08
CA LEU A 266 15.53 18.75 -6.03
C LEU A 266 16.74 19.45 -6.66
N ARG A 267 16.69 19.70 -7.97
CA ARG A 267 17.82 20.28 -8.71
C ARG A 267 17.85 21.81 -8.64
N ILE A 268 19.00 22.39 -8.34
CA ILE A 268 19.23 23.85 -8.31
C ILE A 268 20.12 24.24 -9.50
N GLN A 269 19.72 25.26 -10.25
CA GLN A 269 20.53 25.77 -11.36
C GLN A 269 21.86 26.31 -10.84
N ARG A 270 22.96 25.88 -11.47
CA ARG A 270 24.31 26.37 -11.21
C ARG A 270 24.89 26.98 -12.48
N CYS A 271 25.55 28.12 -12.35
CA CYS A 271 26.36 28.68 -13.43
C CYS A 271 27.62 27.82 -13.60
N ALA A 272 27.86 27.29 -14.80
CA ALA A 272 29.01 26.43 -15.05
C ALA A 272 30.35 27.19 -14.97
N ASP A 273 30.34 28.51 -15.18
CA ASP A 273 31.57 29.31 -15.23
C ASP A 273 31.97 29.90 -13.88
N CYS A 274 31.00 30.34 -13.07
CA CYS A 274 31.27 30.98 -11.77
C CYS A 274 30.72 30.24 -10.55
N GLY A 275 30.05 29.10 -10.74
CA GLY A 275 29.51 28.26 -9.67
C GLY A 275 28.29 28.83 -8.93
N ARG A 276 27.80 30.02 -9.30
CA ARG A 276 26.66 30.66 -8.62
C ARG A 276 25.40 29.79 -8.70
N LEU A 277 24.83 29.44 -7.56
CA LEU A 277 23.53 28.77 -7.44
C LEU A 277 22.39 29.77 -7.49
N ARG A 278 21.26 29.39 -8.11
CA ARG A 278 20.06 30.24 -8.17
C ARG A 278 18.74 29.47 -8.26
N HIS A 279 17.73 30.06 -7.64
CA HIS A 279 16.32 29.76 -7.83
C HIS A 279 15.52 31.07 -7.74
N PRO A 280 14.51 31.31 -8.60
CA PRO A 280 14.08 30.46 -9.72
C PRO A 280 15.14 30.37 -10.84
N PRO A 281 15.13 29.30 -11.65
CA PRO A 281 16.00 29.20 -12.82
C PRO A 281 15.77 30.32 -13.83
N GLY A 282 16.77 30.60 -14.67
CA GLY A 282 16.57 31.52 -15.78
C GLY A 282 17.68 31.51 -16.82
N PRO A 283 17.56 32.38 -17.84
CA PRO A 283 18.30 32.30 -19.10
C PRO A 283 19.78 32.67 -19.02
N MET A 284 20.21 33.34 -17.94
CA MET A 284 21.57 33.90 -17.82
C MET A 284 21.98 34.05 -16.36
N CYS A 285 23.27 33.91 -16.07
CA CYS A 285 23.81 34.19 -14.73
C CYS A 285 23.78 35.69 -14.43
N PRO A 286 23.17 36.16 -13.34
CA PRO A 286 23.12 37.58 -13.01
C PRO A 286 24.46 38.14 -12.49
N SER A 287 25.45 37.27 -12.25
CA SER A 287 26.76 37.69 -11.71
C SER A 287 27.83 37.83 -12.79
N CYS A 288 27.88 36.92 -13.76
CA CYS A 288 28.92 36.90 -14.80
C CYS A 288 28.36 36.92 -16.23
N HIS A 289 27.03 36.96 -16.39
CA HIS A 289 26.31 36.96 -17.67
C HIS A 289 26.53 35.71 -18.55
N SER A 290 27.15 34.66 -18.01
CA SER A 290 27.25 33.38 -18.71
C SER A 290 25.87 32.79 -18.97
N THR A 291 25.72 32.18 -20.15
CA THR A 291 24.58 31.36 -20.54
C THR A 291 24.86 29.86 -20.37
N THR A 292 26.09 29.48 -19.97
CA THR A 292 26.50 28.09 -19.70
C THR A 292 26.08 27.69 -18.29
N ARG A 293 25.26 26.63 -18.20
CA ARG A 293 24.55 26.26 -16.98
C ARG A 293 24.52 24.75 -16.82
N ASP A 294 24.66 24.31 -15.59
CA ASP A 294 24.37 22.95 -15.15
C ASP A 294 23.49 22.99 -13.88
N HIS A 295 23.46 21.92 -13.10
CA HIS A 295 22.73 21.90 -11.85
C HIS A 295 23.47 21.12 -10.77
N VAL A 296 23.09 21.38 -9.53
CA VAL A 296 23.42 20.56 -8.37
C VAL A 296 22.14 19.94 -7.83
N VAL A 297 22.22 18.73 -7.26
CA VAL A 297 21.13 18.16 -6.48
C VAL A 297 21.22 18.74 -5.07
N ALA A 298 20.16 19.39 -4.61
CA ALA A 298 20.10 19.96 -3.27
C ALA A 298 20.08 18.85 -2.21
N ALA A 299 20.54 19.16 -1.00
CA ALA A 299 20.41 18.31 0.17
C ALA A 299 18.95 17.97 0.52
N GLY A 300 17.99 18.72 -0.06
CA GLY A 300 16.56 18.50 0.13
C GLY A 300 16.07 18.96 1.51
N THR A 301 16.89 19.62 2.31
CA THR A 301 16.51 20.19 3.61
C THR A 301 16.43 21.71 3.55
N GLY A 302 15.67 22.34 4.44
CA GLY A 302 15.61 23.79 4.56
C GLY A 302 14.93 24.25 5.85
N LYS A 303 14.75 25.57 5.96
CA LYS A 303 13.99 26.21 7.04
C LYS A 303 12.90 27.09 6.45
N VAL A 304 11.71 27.10 7.03
CA VAL A 304 10.64 28.03 6.65
C VAL A 304 11.15 29.46 6.88
N PHE A 305 11.36 30.22 5.81
CA PHE A 305 11.73 31.63 5.89
C PHE A 305 10.49 32.48 6.23
N SER A 306 9.40 32.27 5.48
CA SER A 306 8.09 32.89 5.71
C SER A 306 6.97 31.95 5.23
N HIS A 307 5.74 32.15 5.71
CA HIS A 307 4.58 31.37 5.30
C HIS A 307 3.29 32.19 5.34
N VAL A 308 2.28 31.71 4.61
CA VAL A 308 0.90 32.20 4.66
C VAL A 308 -0.06 31.00 4.68
N VAL A 309 -1.20 31.15 5.36
CA VAL A 309 -2.29 30.16 5.33
C VAL A 309 -3.35 30.63 4.37
N HIS A 310 -3.62 29.83 3.34
CA HIS A 310 -4.62 30.14 2.34
C HIS A 310 -5.96 29.50 2.72
N HIS A 311 -6.98 30.35 2.95
CA HIS A 311 -8.33 29.91 3.33
C HIS A 311 -9.31 29.96 2.15
N HIS A 312 -9.39 31.08 1.45
CA HIS A 312 -10.36 31.30 0.36
C HIS A 312 -9.80 32.22 -0.74
N PRO A 313 -10.28 32.10 -1.99
CA PRO A 313 -11.30 31.16 -2.48
C PRO A 313 -10.74 29.73 -2.59
N ASN A 314 -11.60 28.70 -2.62
CA ASN A 314 -11.13 27.33 -2.79
C ASN A 314 -10.45 27.17 -4.16
N VAL A 315 -9.24 26.59 -4.18
CA VAL A 315 -8.49 26.32 -5.40
C VAL A 315 -8.79 24.87 -5.83
N PRO A 316 -9.26 24.62 -7.06
CA PRO A 316 -9.50 23.25 -7.53
C PRO A 316 -8.25 22.37 -7.39
N GLY A 317 -8.43 21.13 -6.95
CA GLY A 317 -7.32 20.21 -6.65
C GLY A 317 -6.58 20.48 -5.33
N ARG A 318 -7.05 21.42 -4.48
CA ARG A 318 -6.52 21.66 -3.13
C ARG A 318 -7.63 21.67 -2.09
N THR A 319 -7.36 21.12 -0.91
CA THR A 319 -8.24 21.19 0.25
C THR A 319 -7.83 22.39 1.11
N SER A 320 -8.69 23.40 1.22
CA SER A 320 -8.49 24.54 2.14
C SER A 320 -8.80 24.14 3.59
N PRO A 321 -8.09 24.70 4.60
CA PRO A 321 -6.94 25.59 4.50
C PRO A 321 -5.62 24.84 4.25
N TYR A 322 -4.69 25.46 3.52
CA TYR A 322 -3.35 24.92 3.30
C TYR A 322 -2.27 25.99 3.42
N VAL A 323 -1.04 25.57 3.75
CA VAL A 323 0.09 26.49 3.96
C VAL A 323 0.90 26.63 2.68
N VAL A 324 1.24 27.86 2.30
CA VAL A 324 2.24 28.19 1.29
C VAL A 324 3.44 28.81 2.00
N ALA A 325 4.62 28.23 1.83
CA ALA A 325 5.84 28.64 2.49
C ALA A 325 6.94 28.99 1.49
N VAL A 326 7.75 29.98 1.86
CA VAL A 326 9.07 30.22 1.29
C VAL A 326 10.07 29.51 2.18
N VAL A 327 10.84 28.58 1.63
CA VAL A 327 11.83 27.78 2.36
C VAL A 327 13.23 28.20 1.94
N GLU A 328 14.08 28.50 2.92
CA GLU A 328 15.50 28.78 2.73
C GLU A 328 16.30 27.47 2.84
N LEU A 329 17.07 27.18 1.79
CA LEU A 329 17.88 25.98 1.68
C LEU A 329 19.35 26.27 2.09
N PRO A 330 20.12 25.28 2.57
CA PRO A 330 21.55 25.41 2.86
C PRO A 330 22.38 25.91 1.67
N GLU A 331 21.95 25.62 0.45
CA GLU A 331 22.55 26.08 -0.80
C GLU A 331 22.38 27.60 -1.05
N GLY A 332 21.72 28.32 -0.13
CA GLY A 332 21.57 29.78 -0.16
C GLY A 332 20.46 30.29 -1.08
N VAL A 333 19.64 29.39 -1.63
CA VAL A 333 18.47 29.74 -2.43
C VAL A 333 17.18 29.63 -1.61
N ARG A 334 16.13 30.33 -2.05
CA ARG A 334 14.79 30.20 -1.47
C ARG A 334 13.83 29.63 -2.50
N MET A 335 12.95 28.73 -2.06
CA MET A 335 12.00 28.03 -2.89
C MET A 335 10.60 28.10 -2.30
N VAL A 336 9.59 28.27 -3.16
CA VAL A 336 8.19 28.30 -2.75
C VAL A 336 7.59 26.91 -2.88
N GLY A 337 6.84 26.47 -1.87
CA GLY A 337 6.06 25.23 -1.90
C GLY A 337 5.07 25.17 -0.74
N ASN A 338 4.23 24.15 -0.71
CA ASN A 338 3.31 23.87 0.38
C ASN A 338 4.00 23.12 1.51
N ILE A 339 3.53 23.33 2.75
CA ILE A 339 3.89 22.46 3.87
C ILE A 339 2.81 21.39 4.01
N LEU A 340 3.20 20.12 3.86
CA LEU A 340 2.32 18.95 3.93
C LEU A 340 2.42 18.27 5.30
N GLY A 341 1.35 17.57 5.69
CA GLY A 341 1.35 16.67 6.85
C GLY A 341 1.40 17.37 8.22
N ILE A 342 1.09 18.67 8.29
CA ILE A 342 1.00 19.42 9.55
C ILE A 342 -0.24 20.34 9.54
N ALA A 343 -0.86 20.52 10.70
CA ALA A 343 -1.92 21.51 10.88
C ALA A 343 -1.38 22.93 10.58
N PRO A 344 -2.08 23.77 9.79
CA PRO A 344 -1.59 25.08 9.38
C PRO A 344 -1.13 25.98 10.53
N GLU A 345 -1.82 25.91 11.66
CA GLU A 345 -1.57 26.72 12.86
C GLU A 345 -0.25 26.37 13.55
N ARG A 346 0.33 25.20 13.23
CA ARG A 346 1.60 24.77 13.79
C ARG A 346 2.80 25.23 12.96
N VAL A 347 2.59 25.73 11.74
CA VAL A 347 3.69 26.23 10.90
C VAL A 347 4.19 27.57 11.44
N HIS A 348 5.51 27.70 11.59
CA HIS A 348 6.13 28.94 12.02
C HIS A 348 7.45 29.18 11.27
N SER A 349 7.87 30.44 11.15
CA SER A 349 9.19 30.76 10.60
C SER A 349 10.30 30.10 11.43
N GLY A 350 11.37 29.68 10.75
CA GLY A 350 12.47 28.91 11.31
C GLY A 350 12.23 27.39 11.38
N MET A 351 11.00 26.91 11.19
CA MET A 351 10.67 25.47 11.19
C MET A 351 11.51 24.71 10.17
N ARG A 352 12.19 23.64 10.59
CA ARG A 352 12.97 22.82 9.67
C ARG A 352 12.05 21.97 8.81
N VAL A 353 12.38 21.85 7.53
CA VAL A 353 11.59 21.12 6.53
C VAL A 353 12.51 20.31 5.60
N ARG A 354 11.95 19.27 5.00
CA ARG A 354 12.56 18.46 3.95
C ARG A 354 11.64 18.45 2.75
N VAL A 355 12.20 18.41 1.55
CA VAL A 355 11.46 18.28 0.31
C VAL A 355 10.71 16.96 0.28
N ASP A 356 9.46 17.01 -0.16
CA ASP A 356 8.62 15.86 -0.51
C ASP A 356 8.14 16.04 -1.95
N PHE A 357 7.95 14.95 -2.69
CA PHE A 357 7.60 15.01 -4.11
C PHE A 357 6.13 14.60 -4.29
N GLU A 358 5.24 15.59 -4.29
CA GLU A 358 3.80 15.39 -4.46
C GLU A 358 3.50 15.15 -5.95
N ARG A 359 3.15 13.91 -6.30
CA ARG A 359 2.67 13.58 -7.64
C ARG A 359 1.25 14.08 -7.83
N VAL A 360 1.06 15.06 -8.71
CA VAL A 360 -0.24 15.66 -9.04
C VAL A 360 -0.95 14.82 -10.10
N ASP A 361 -0.20 14.37 -11.11
CA ASP A 361 -0.63 13.45 -12.16
C ASP A 361 0.59 12.70 -12.73
N GLU A 362 0.42 11.99 -13.85
CA GLU A 362 1.48 11.18 -14.47
C GLU A 362 2.72 11.99 -14.88
N ASP A 363 2.52 13.23 -15.31
CA ASP A 363 3.55 14.10 -15.89
C ASP A 363 4.01 15.23 -14.97
N LEU A 364 3.27 15.49 -13.88
CA LEU A 364 3.54 16.59 -12.96
C LEU A 364 3.81 16.09 -11.53
N VAL A 365 5.06 16.26 -11.10
CA VAL A 365 5.48 16.11 -9.70
C VAL A 365 5.92 17.48 -9.18
N LEU A 366 5.32 17.89 -8.06
CA LEU A 366 5.62 19.15 -7.40
C LEU A 366 6.55 18.91 -6.19
N PRO A 367 7.69 19.60 -6.10
CA PRO A 367 8.47 19.63 -4.87
C PRO A 367 7.72 20.48 -3.83
N GLN A 368 7.26 19.80 -2.78
CA GLN A 368 6.62 20.36 -1.61
C GLN A 368 7.53 20.18 -0.40
N TRP A 369 7.07 20.60 0.78
CA TRP A 369 7.86 20.53 1.99
C TRP A 369 7.11 19.76 3.06
N ARG A 370 7.81 18.95 3.83
CA ARG A 370 7.34 18.38 5.09
C ARG A 370 8.21 18.87 6.21
N PRO A 371 7.67 19.20 7.39
CA PRO A 371 8.50 19.56 8.51
C PRO A 371 9.40 18.39 8.90
N VAL A 372 10.70 18.66 9.03
CA VAL A 372 11.69 17.74 9.61
C VAL A 372 11.37 17.48 11.09
N ASP A 373 10.64 18.42 11.71
CA ASP A 373 10.24 18.39 13.11
C ASP A 373 8.73 18.11 13.34
N ALA A 374 7.92 17.89 12.28
CA ALA A 374 6.49 17.50 12.38
C ALA A 374 6.15 16.13 11.80
N ALA A 375 7.16 15.33 11.52
CA ALA A 375 7.40 14.19 12.39
C ALA A 375 8.87 14.27 12.78
N GLY A 376 9.20 15.02 13.81
CA GLY A 376 10.43 14.73 14.51
C GLY A 376 10.03 13.94 15.72
N PRO A 377 9.75 12.64 15.67
CA PRO A 377 9.96 11.93 16.88
C PRO A 377 11.47 11.82 17.01
N GLU A 378 12.07 12.73 17.78
CA GLU A 378 13.33 12.45 18.47
C GLU A 378 14.41 11.86 17.54
N GLY A 379 15.38 11.08 18.03
CA GLY A 379 15.70 9.85 17.25
C GLY A 379 14.45 8.97 17.23
N PRO A 380 14.39 7.81 16.54
CA PRO A 380 13.16 7.00 16.43
C PRO A 380 12.29 7.13 17.69
N SER A 381 11.12 7.79 17.63
CA SER A 381 10.29 7.81 18.84
C SER A 381 10.09 6.36 19.19
N ALA A 382 9.98 6.09 20.47
CA ALA A 382 9.47 4.83 20.95
C ALA A 382 8.08 4.47 20.37
N SER A 383 7.48 5.31 19.50
CA SER A 383 6.22 5.08 18.80
C SER A 383 6.30 4.79 17.30
N ALA A 384 7.32 5.20 16.52
CA ALA A 384 7.33 4.93 15.07
C ALA A 384 8.12 3.65 14.74
N LEU A 385 7.54 2.80 13.88
CA LEU A 385 8.20 1.59 13.39
C LEU A 385 9.06 1.93 12.16
N PRO A 386 10.24 1.32 11.99
CA PRO A 386 11.02 1.41 10.76
C PRO A 386 10.21 0.94 9.54
N THR A 387 10.37 1.61 8.41
CA THR A 387 9.72 1.21 7.15
C THR A 387 10.44 0.00 6.55
N LEU A 388 9.67 -1.04 6.25
CA LEU A 388 10.07 -2.21 5.48
C LEU A 388 9.77 -1.95 3.99
N GLU A 389 10.81 -1.88 3.17
CA GLU A 389 10.72 -1.74 1.71
C GLU A 389 11.05 -3.07 1.03
N LEU A 390 10.15 -3.56 0.19
CA LEU A 390 10.29 -4.86 -0.47
C LEU A 390 9.95 -4.77 -1.96
N PRO A 391 10.88 -5.13 -2.87
CA PRO A 391 10.54 -5.28 -4.28
C PRO A 391 9.63 -6.50 -4.48
N MET A 392 8.48 -6.29 -5.08
CA MET A 392 7.52 -7.34 -5.44
C MET A 392 7.92 -7.92 -6.79
N THR A 393 8.82 -8.89 -6.78
CA THR A 393 9.17 -9.65 -7.99
C THR A 393 8.23 -10.84 -8.16
N ARG A 394 8.12 -11.41 -9.37
CA ARG A 394 7.39 -12.67 -9.55
C ARG A 394 7.96 -13.77 -8.64
N THR A 395 9.28 -13.83 -8.50
CA THR A 395 9.97 -14.79 -7.63
C THR A 395 9.54 -14.65 -6.17
N SER A 396 9.49 -13.42 -5.64
CA SER A 396 9.07 -13.20 -4.25
C SER A 396 7.59 -13.55 -4.07
N ILE A 397 6.70 -13.10 -4.96
CA ILE A 397 5.27 -13.42 -4.90
C ILE A 397 5.03 -14.94 -4.95
N ILE A 398 5.67 -15.65 -5.88
CA ILE A 398 5.53 -17.12 -6.00
C ILE A 398 6.08 -17.82 -4.75
N THR A 399 7.27 -17.43 -4.28
CA THR A 399 7.88 -18.02 -3.08
C THR A 399 7.02 -17.80 -1.85
N GLN A 400 6.42 -16.63 -1.72
CA GLN A 400 5.50 -16.30 -0.63
C GLN A 400 4.19 -17.08 -0.74
N ALA A 401 3.63 -17.25 -1.93
CA ALA A 401 2.44 -18.08 -2.16
C ALA A 401 2.67 -19.55 -1.77
N LEU A 402 3.84 -20.10 -2.10
CA LEU A 402 4.24 -21.44 -1.66
C LEU A 402 4.36 -21.53 -0.14
N ALA A 403 4.97 -20.52 0.49
CA ALA A 403 5.15 -20.47 1.95
C ALA A 403 3.83 -20.30 2.72
N THR A 404 2.88 -19.56 2.17
CA THR A 404 1.54 -19.39 2.76
C THR A 404 0.61 -20.55 2.42
N ARG A 405 1.03 -21.45 1.51
CA ARG A 405 0.20 -22.52 0.91
C ARG A 405 -1.06 -21.98 0.24
N ASP A 406 -1.02 -20.74 -0.23
CA ASP A 406 -2.10 -20.15 -0.98
C ASP A 406 -1.91 -20.46 -2.46
N PHE A 407 -2.50 -21.57 -2.87
CA PHE A 407 -2.40 -22.12 -4.21
C PHE A 407 -3.47 -21.58 -5.17
N GLN A 408 -4.09 -20.43 -4.88
CA GLN A 408 -4.91 -19.74 -5.89
C GLN A 408 -4.00 -19.35 -7.08
N ASP A 409 -4.45 -19.70 -8.28
CA ASP A 409 -3.67 -19.61 -9.52
C ASP A 409 -3.19 -18.19 -9.82
N ILE A 410 -3.99 -17.17 -9.49
CA ILE A 410 -3.69 -15.74 -9.63
C ILE A 410 -2.39 -15.26 -8.95
N HIS A 411 -1.81 -16.04 -8.03
CA HIS A 411 -0.57 -15.69 -7.34
C HIS A 411 0.68 -16.29 -8.00
N HIS A 412 0.54 -17.17 -8.98
CA HIS A 412 1.67 -17.86 -9.61
C HIS A 412 1.50 -18.15 -11.11
N ASP A 413 0.31 -17.92 -11.68
CA ASP A 413 0.01 -18.01 -13.09
C ASP A 413 -0.41 -16.62 -13.64
N PRO A 414 0.49 -15.93 -14.37
CA PRO A 414 0.19 -14.61 -14.94
C PRO A 414 -0.97 -14.61 -15.94
N ASP A 415 -1.21 -15.71 -16.66
CA ASP A 415 -2.27 -15.77 -17.66
C ASP A 415 -3.63 -15.88 -16.97
N ARG A 416 -3.70 -16.60 -15.85
CA ARG A 416 -4.89 -16.65 -14.98
C ARG A 416 -5.16 -15.31 -14.31
N ALA A 417 -4.13 -14.64 -13.80
CA ALA A 417 -4.27 -13.30 -13.23
C ALA A 417 -4.83 -12.29 -14.27
N ARG A 418 -4.30 -12.31 -15.49
CA ARG A 418 -4.78 -11.47 -16.61
C ARG A 418 -6.20 -11.81 -17.05
N ALA A 419 -6.56 -13.09 -17.07
CA ALA A 419 -7.93 -13.51 -17.37
C ALA A 419 -8.95 -12.96 -16.35
N GLN A 420 -8.52 -12.67 -15.12
CA GLN A 420 -9.34 -12.02 -14.08
C GLN A 420 -9.21 -10.49 -14.04
N GLY A 421 -8.47 -9.89 -14.97
CA GLY A 421 -8.34 -8.44 -15.12
C GLY A 421 -7.18 -7.79 -14.38
N ALA A 422 -6.28 -8.56 -13.77
CA ALA A 422 -5.04 -8.03 -13.18
C ALA A 422 -3.93 -7.90 -14.24
N PRO A 423 -3.03 -6.91 -14.16
CA PRO A 423 -1.90 -6.77 -15.10
C PRO A 423 -0.90 -7.94 -15.03
N ASP A 424 -0.69 -8.50 -13.84
CA ASP A 424 0.21 -9.62 -13.56
C ASP A 424 -0.23 -10.33 -12.27
N ILE A 425 0.50 -11.36 -11.84
CA ILE A 425 0.33 -11.96 -10.51
C ILE A 425 0.53 -10.91 -9.42
N PHE A 426 -0.18 -11.10 -8.31
CA PHE A 426 -0.12 -10.19 -7.16
C PHE A 426 0.00 -10.94 -5.85
N MET A 427 0.55 -10.25 -4.84
CA MET A 427 0.75 -10.75 -3.50
C MET A 427 -0.56 -11.12 -2.80
N ASN A 428 -0.61 -12.29 -2.18
CA ASN A 428 -1.77 -12.74 -1.40
C ASN A 428 -1.82 -12.07 -0.01
N ILE A 429 -2.99 -12.12 0.62
CA ILE A 429 -3.23 -11.48 1.93
C ILE A 429 -2.47 -12.16 3.07
N LEU A 430 -2.18 -13.46 2.99
CA LEU A 430 -1.44 -14.20 4.03
C LEU A 430 0.01 -13.69 4.09
N THR A 431 0.59 -13.33 2.95
CA THR A 431 1.87 -12.64 2.87
C THR A 431 1.78 -11.27 3.52
N THR A 432 0.75 -10.48 3.21
CA THR A 432 0.53 -9.18 3.87
C THR A 432 0.48 -9.35 5.39
N GLN A 433 -0.25 -10.35 5.89
CA GLN A 433 -0.34 -10.68 7.31
C GLN A 433 1.04 -10.97 7.92
N GLY A 434 1.84 -11.80 7.26
CA GLY A 434 3.20 -12.15 7.70
C GLY A 434 4.17 -10.97 7.68
N LEU A 435 4.10 -10.12 6.66
CA LEU A 435 4.94 -8.91 6.59
C LEU A 435 4.53 -7.86 7.63
N VAL A 436 3.24 -7.76 7.94
CA VAL A 436 2.73 -6.91 9.04
C VAL A 436 3.22 -7.42 10.39
N GLU A 437 3.15 -8.73 10.66
CA GLU A 437 3.74 -9.32 11.85
C GLU A 437 5.22 -8.98 11.96
N ARG A 438 5.98 -9.28 10.89
CA ARG A 438 7.42 -9.04 10.83
C ARG A 438 7.76 -7.58 11.11
N CYS A 439 7.08 -6.63 10.46
CA CYS A 439 7.30 -5.21 10.67
C CYS A 439 7.16 -4.82 12.16
N VAL A 440 6.17 -5.40 12.85
CA VAL A 440 5.98 -5.17 14.29
C VAL A 440 7.03 -5.88 15.13
N THR A 441 7.39 -7.12 14.84
CA THR A 441 8.37 -7.88 15.64
C THR A 441 9.80 -7.42 15.41
N ASP A 442 10.15 -6.94 14.21
CA ASP A 442 11.45 -6.31 13.93
C ASP A 442 11.66 -5.06 14.80
N TRP A 443 10.59 -4.33 15.09
CA TRP A 443 10.61 -3.19 16.00
C TRP A 443 10.51 -3.58 17.49
N ALA A 444 9.60 -4.49 17.83
CA ALA A 444 9.29 -4.84 19.22
C ALA A 444 10.30 -5.82 19.85
N GLY A 445 11.09 -6.50 19.02
CA GLY A 445 12.06 -7.50 19.43
C GLY A 445 11.48 -8.90 19.68
N PRO A 446 12.35 -9.91 19.87
CA PRO A 446 11.97 -11.33 19.94
C PRO A 446 11.14 -11.70 21.18
N ALA A 447 11.23 -10.90 22.25
CA ALA A 447 10.46 -11.12 23.47
C ALA A 447 9.02 -10.60 23.39
N ALA A 448 8.66 -9.87 22.33
CA ALA A 448 7.31 -9.38 22.12
C ALA A 448 6.33 -10.53 21.83
N ARG A 449 5.04 -10.31 22.11
CA ARG A 449 3.96 -11.25 21.83
C ARG A 449 2.84 -10.55 21.07
N VAL A 450 2.79 -10.77 19.77
CA VAL A 450 1.67 -10.35 18.93
C VAL A 450 0.39 -11.06 19.39
N ARG A 451 -0.65 -10.29 19.74
CA ARG A 451 -1.95 -10.76 20.22
C ARG A 451 -3.03 -10.72 19.15
N SER A 452 -2.96 -9.74 18.26
CA SER A 452 -3.88 -9.69 17.12
C SER A 452 -3.30 -8.88 15.98
N ILE A 453 -3.74 -9.23 14.77
CA ILE A 453 -3.49 -8.49 13.53
C ILE A 453 -4.83 -8.33 12.84
N ALA A 454 -5.29 -7.09 12.68
CA ALA A 454 -6.53 -6.74 11.98
C ALA A 454 -6.18 -5.85 10.79
N ILE A 455 -6.32 -6.37 9.58
CA ILE A 455 -5.98 -5.67 8.35
C ILE A 455 -7.15 -5.57 7.38
N ARG A 456 -7.13 -4.49 6.60
CA ARG A 456 -7.98 -4.25 5.45
C ARG A 456 -7.10 -4.02 4.23
N LEU A 457 -7.45 -4.68 3.13
CA LEU A 457 -6.78 -4.49 1.85
C LEU A 457 -7.41 -3.36 1.03
N GLY A 458 -6.55 -2.67 0.29
CA GLY A 458 -6.87 -1.68 -0.73
C GLY A 458 -6.39 -2.19 -2.10
N VAL A 459 -5.45 -1.47 -2.71
CA VAL A 459 -4.92 -1.84 -4.03
C VAL A 459 -4.00 -3.06 -3.94
N PRO A 460 -4.00 -3.99 -4.90
CA PRO A 460 -3.10 -5.15 -4.91
C PRO A 460 -1.62 -4.74 -5.13
N ASN A 461 -0.70 -5.57 -4.65
CA ASN A 461 0.74 -5.49 -4.93
C ASN A 461 1.08 -6.43 -6.08
N HIS A 462 1.37 -5.90 -7.26
CA HIS A 462 1.68 -6.70 -8.44
C HIS A 462 3.18 -6.96 -8.57
N ALA A 463 3.52 -7.96 -9.38
CA ALA A 463 4.90 -8.11 -9.84
C ALA A 463 5.37 -6.82 -10.54
N GLY A 464 6.50 -6.26 -10.08
CA GLY A 464 7.06 -4.98 -10.52
C GLY A 464 6.90 -3.84 -9.52
N ASP A 465 5.99 -3.98 -8.53
CA ASP A 465 5.81 -2.95 -7.50
C ASP A 465 6.96 -2.92 -6.48
N THR A 466 7.09 -1.79 -5.80
CA THR A 466 7.77 -1.70 -4.50
C THR A 466 6.72 -1.59 -3.42
N PHE A 467 6.71 -2.54 -2.49
CA PHE A 467 5.86 -2.51 -1.31
C PHE A 467 6.59 -1.86 -0.14
N SER A 468 6.03 -0.75 0.35
CA SER A 468 6.52 0.01 1.50
C SER A 468 5.56 -0.20 2.66
N LEU A 469 6.04 -0.68 3.81
CA LEU A 469 5.24 -1.00 4.98
C LEU A 469 5.82 -0.34 6.22
N GLY A 470 5.01 0.44 6.93
CA GLY A 470 5.41 1.05 8.20
C GLY A 470 4.27 1.09 9.21
N GLY A 471 4.57 1.60 10.39
CA GLY A 471 3.61 1.66 11.48
C GLY A 471 3.93 2.71 12.52
N ALA A 472 2.96 2.96 13.39
CA ALA A 472 3.13 3.78 14.57
C ALA A 472 2.28 3.27 15.73
N VAL A 473 2.85 3.25 16.92
CA VAL A 473 2.15 3.05 18.20
C VAL A 473 1.12 4.16 18.36
N THR A 474 -0.14 3.75 18.48
CA THR A 474 -1.28 4.65 18.72
C THR A 474 -1.72 4.65 20.17
N GLU A 475 -1.44 3.57 20.90
CA GLU A 475 -1.85 3.39 22.29
C GLU A 475 -0.87 2.46 23.02
N ARG A 476 -0.62 2.72 24.30
CA ARG A 476 0.13 1.85 25.19
C ARG A 476 -0.50 1.84 26.58
N GLU A 477 -0.83 0.66 27.07
CA GLU A 477 -1.37 0.41 28.41
C GLU A 477 -0.56 -0.73 29.07
N GLY A 478 0.36 -0.34 29.96
CA GLY A 478 1.37 -1.28 30.49
C GLY A 478 2.21 -1.88 29.35
N SER A 479 2.37 -3.21 29.37
CA SER A 479 3.07 -3.94 28.30
C SER A 479 2.28 -3.99 26.98
N ARG A 480 0.95 -3.78 27.02
CA ARG A 480 0.11 -3.89 25.83
C ARG A 480 0.24 -2.63 24.98
N THR A 481 0.62 -2.83 23.73
CA THR A 481 0.82 -1.76 22.75
C THR A 481 -0.06 -2.00 21.53
N THR A 482 -0.77 -0.96 21.10
CA THR A 482 -1.54 -0.95 19.85
C THR A 482 -0.75 -0.17 18.80
N VAL A 483 -0.51 -0.80 17.64
CA VAL A 483 0.24 -0.22 16.51
C VAL A 483 -0.69 -0.10 15.32
N ALA A 484 -0.86 1.10 14.79
CA ALA A 484 -1.46 1.31 13.48
C ALA A 484 -0.44 1.02 12.39
N ILE A 485 -0.86 0.27 11.36
CA ILE A 485 -0.02 -0.15 10.25
C ILE A 485 -0.57 0.42 8.95
N ARG A 486 0.33 0.83 8.06
CA ARG A 486 0.00 1.23 6.69
C ARG A 486 1.06 0.73 5.73
N GLY A 487 0.63 0.05 4.69
CA GLY A 487 1.47 -0.35 3.57
C GLY A 487 0.97 0.21 2.25
N THR A 488 1.89 0.67 1.41
CA THR A 488 1.63 1.33 0.13
C THR A 488 2.47 0.74 -0.99
N ASN A 489 2.01 0.95 -2.22
CA ASN A 489 2.76 0.71 -3.43
C ASN A 489 2.57 1.85 -4.42
N THR A 490 3.03 1.66 -5.66
CA THR A 490 2.97 2.67 -6.73
C THR A 490 1.55 3.16 -7.03
N THR A 491 0.54 2.31 -6.81
CA THR A 491 -0.87 2.58 -7.13
C THR A 491 -1.70 3.10 -5.95
N GLY A 492 -1.16 3.04 -4.72
CA GLY A 492 -1.84 3.58 -3.54
C GLY A 492 -1.65 2.76 -2.27
N THR A 493 -2.67 2.79 -1.40
CA THR A 493 -2.64 2.06 -0.11
C THR A 493 -3.01 0.60 -0.33
N HIS A 494 -2.04 -0.29 -0.16
CA HIS A 494 -2.25 -1.74 -0.24
C HIS A 494 -2.92 -2.28 1.02
N VAL A 495 -2.46 -1.85 2.19
CA VAL A 495 -2.97 -2.34 3.47
C VAL A 495 -3.05 -1.22 4.49
N SER A 496 -4.11 -1.24 5.28
CA SER A 496 -4.19 -0.51 6.55
C SER A 496 -4.69 -1.45 7.64
N GLY A 497 -4.29 -1.22 8.88
CA GLY A 497 -4.69 -2.09 9.96
C GLY A 497 -4.17 -1.71 11.32
N THR A 498 -4.41 -2.60 12.27
CA THR A 498 -3.99 -2.47 13.65
C THR A 498 -3.42 -3.79 14.14
N VAL A 499 -2.31 -3.71 14.88
CA VAL A 499 -1.68 -4.84 15.55
C VAL A 499 -1.68 -4.56 17.04
N VAL A 500 -2.12 -5.53 17.84
CA VAL A 500 -1.95 -5.48 19.30
C VAL A 500 -0.80 -6.41 19.65
N VAL A 501 0.19 -5.88 20.36
CA VAL A 501 1.41 -6.59 20.75
C VAL A 501 1.72 -6.30 22.21
N ASP A 502 2.02 -7.34 23.00
CA ASP A 502 2.60 -7.15 24.32
C ASP A 502 4.13 -7.00 24.14
N VAL A 503 4.66 -5.84 24.53
CA VAL A 503 6.09 -5.53 24.51
C VAL A 503 6.57 -5.50 25.96
N PRO A 504 7.54 -6.34 26.36
CA PRO A 504 8.10 -6.31 27.71
C PRO A 504 8.74 -4.95 28.01
N ASP A 505 8.56 -4.43 29.23
CA ASP A 505 9.07 -3.10 29.64
C ASP A 505 10.60 -2.96 29.52
N THR A 506 11.34 -4.07 29.46
CA THR A 506 12.79 -4.12 29.32
C THR A 506 13.28 -4.06 27.87
N ALA A 507 12.39 -4.03 26.87
CA ALA A 507 12.73 -4.18 25.45
C ALA A 507 12.90 -2.85 24.68
N VAL A 508 12.77 -1.68 25.33
CA VAL A 508 13.15 -0.41 24.71
C VAL A 508 14.68 -0.27 24.86
N PRO A 509 15.48 -0.24 23.77
CA PRO A 509 16.92 -0.06 23.90
C PRO A 509 17.21 1.26 24.62
N ALA A 510 18.00 1.19 25.69
CA ALA A 510 18.49 2.37 26.39
C ALA A 510 19.28 3.25 25.42
N ALA A 511 19.02 4.55 25.43
CA ALA A 511 19.82 5.53 24.70
C ALA A 511 21.30 5.38 25.10
N ASP A 512 22.18 5.33 24.09
CA ASP A 512 23.62 5.23 24.27
C ASP A 512 24.12 6.23 25.32
N PRO A 513 24.86 5.81 26.36
CA PRO A 513 25.56 6.75 27.22
C PRO A 513 26.63 7.46 26.38
N ALA A 514 26.54 8.79 26.34
CA ALA A 514 27.44 9.67 25.62
C ALA A 514 28.91 9.25 25.79
N VAL A 515 29.61 9.14 24.66
CA VAL A 515 31.07 9.00 24.59
C VAL A 515 31.68 10.19 25.33
N GLY A 516 32.20 9.91 26.53
CA GLY A 516 32.97 10.86 27.32
C GLY A 516 34.25 11.24 26.57
N THR A 517 34.43 12.54 26.38
CA THR A 517 35.68 13.15 25.93
C THR A 517 36.78 12.84 26.95
N ALA A 518 37.71 11.96 26.60
CA ALA A 518 39.00 11.90 27.26
C ALA A 518 39.87 13.03 26.72
N GLY A 519 40.05 14.06 27.53
CA GLY A 519 41.21 14.94 27.41
C GLY A 519 42.40 14.25 28.06
N GLU A 520 43.49 14.08 27.32
CA GLU A 520 44.80 13.77 27.88
C GLU A 520 45.68 15.02 27.71
N GLU A 521 45.93 15.68 28.84
CA GLU A 521 47.16 16.43 29.07
C GLU A 521 48.25 15.41 29.46
N GLY A 522 49.41 15.50 28.80
CA GLY A 522 50.60 14.68 29.04
C GLY A 522 51.70 14.99 28.05
#